data_AF-A0A936JNE7-F1
#
_entry.id   AF-A0A936JNE7-F1
#
_cell.length_a   1.000
_cell.length_b   1.000
_cell.length_c   1.000
_cell.angle_alpha   90.00
_cell.angle_beta   90.00
_cell.angle_gamma   90.00
#
_symmetry.space_group_name_H-M   'P 1'
#
loop_
_entity.id
_entity.type
_entity.pdbx_description
1 polymer ?
#
loop_
_entity_poly.entity_id
_entity_poly.type
_entity_poly.pdbx_seq_one_letter_code
_entity_poly.pdbx_strand_id
1 'polypeptide(L)'
;MASSGAEIEGSAAPEPSPIAMVTDDASAAPNARAANDSTGPLPDAEAATETLSNDADVEAPASAPRAKSVDVAQTTSPSPAGEPPPADPTEIPPNRPSLLHVENAPHDAPVKPLLASEALMDDLAPLEPSRDVARFWCAIVGVGFAGLGALPLLELRPGGTLTAGLSFFLGGVTLVAALTRVTYRQRAFAMLVIGLLVVITGLGGTGPAAFIARDAPGLGLARAIAATALPGALLFRARYRAYSGARWLLGGAFLIALPFIALLAMRLAFREPDLSTAGSIVALVVTLVGLVGFMGKETTGAGTYVGLGVLIGLGTELLLSDLSHPGTLDAWQSILTTVLGSVAFVAATGLSALGLFQLLASRLSGDARRIDLHAAEPEPSRARKNKSEWSV
;
A
#
# COMPACT_ATOMS: atom_id res chain seq x y z
N MET A 1 4.44 -77.40 37.39
CA MET A 1 5.76 -78.03 37.12
C MET A 1 5.86 -78.26 35.62
N ALA A 2 6.99 -77.91 34.99
CA ALA A 2 7.34 -78.07 33.55
C ALA A 2 6.31 -77.54 32.52
N SER A 3 6.58 -76.56 31.65
CA SER A 3 7.73 -76.28 30.76
C SER A 3 7.78 -77.14 29.48
N SER A 4 8.21 -76.50 28.39
CA SER A 4 8.25 -76.91 26.97
C SER A 4 6.95 -76.62 26.19
N GLY A 5 6.93 -75.85 25.10
CA GLY A 5 8.03 -75.27 24.32
C GLY A 5 7.95 -75.74 22.87
N ALA A 6 7.47 -74.88 21.97
CA ALA A 6 7.52 -75.08 20.51
C ALA A 6 7.38 -73.72 19.81
N GLU A 7 8.42 -73.34 19.07
CA GLU A 7 8.46 -72.16 18.20
C GLU A 7 7.68 -72.43 16.90
N ILE A 8 7.12 -71.38 16.30
CA ILE A 8 6.80 -71.37 14.87
C ILE A 8 7.28 -70.03 14.29
N GLU A 9 8.50 -70.03 13.75
CA GLU A 9 8.89 -69.06 12.72
C GLU A 9 8.16 -69.41 11.42
N GLY A 10 7.72 -68.40 10.68
CA GLY A 10 6.88 -68.58 9.49
C GLY A 10 6.74 -67.32 8.64
N SER A 11 7.86 -66.63 8.40
CA SER A 11 7.89 -65.44 7.55
C SER A 11 7.64 -65.81 6.09
N ALA A 12 6.53 -65.34 5.52
CA ALA A 12 6.22 -65.45 4.09
C ALA A 12 6.06 -64.04 3.50
N ALA A 13 7.01 -63.64 2.68
CA ALA A 13 6.97 -62.37 1.95
C ALA A 13 6.03 -62.46 0.74
N PRO A 14 5.29 -61.38 0.38
CA PRO A 14 4.46 -61.36 -0.82
C PRO A 14 5.30 -61.17 -2.10
N GLU A 15 4.89 -61.83 -3.18
CA GLU A 15 5.55 -61.79 -4.50
C GLU A 15 5.45 -60.39 -5.17
N PRO A 16 6.51 -59.91 -5.84
CA PRO A 16 6.43 -58.73 -6.70
C PRO A 16 5.86 -59.10 -8.08
N SER A 17 4.83 -58.37 -8.53
CA SER A 17 4.30 -58.50 -9.89
C SER A 17 5.24 -57.88 -10.94
N PRO A 18 5.38 -58.47 -12.14
CA PRO A 18 6.23 -57.93 -13.19
C PRO A 18 5.51 -56.81 -13.98
N ILE A 19 6.15 -55.65 -14.12
CA ILE A 19 5.71 -54.62 -15.08
C ILE A 19 6.77 -54.41 -16.15
N ALA A 20 6.28 -54.34 -17.38
CA ALA A 20 7.01 -54.41 -18.63
C ALA A 20 8.23 -53.49 -18.75
N MET A 21 9.32 -54.13 -19.13
CA MET A 21 10.38 -53.60 -19.98
C MET A 21 9.81 -52.76 -21.14
N VAL A 22 10.15 -51.47 -21.18
CA VAL A 22 10.17 -50.63 -22.38
C VAL A 22 11.57 -50.03 -22.43
N THR A 23 12.32 -50.37 -23.47
CA THR A 23 13.66 -49.84 -23.75
C THR A 23 13.60 -48.73 -24.80
N ASP A 24 14.78 -48.18 -25.12
CA ASP A 24 15.11 -47.30 -26.23
C ASP A 24 15.07 -45.81 -25.81
N ASP A 25 16.20 -45.26 -25.36
CA ASP A 25 17.26 -44.64 -26.20
C ASP A 25 17.01 -43.12 -26.37
N ALA A 26 18.00 -42.21 -26.35
CA ALA A 26 19.40 -42.31 -25.99
C ALA A 26 19.93 -40.89 -25.70
N SER A 27 21.07 -40.77 -25.00
CA SER A 27 22.19 -39.86 -25.32
C SER A 27 23.02 -39.56 -24.07
N ALA A 28 24.27 -40.01 -24.06
CA ALA A 28 25.20 -39.81 -22.95
C ALA A 28 25.78 -38.38 -22.92
N ALA A 29 26.09 -37.91 -21.72
CA ALA A 29 27.14 -36.91 -21.51
C ALA A 29 28.51 -37.62 -21.40
N PRO A 30 29.61 -36.91 -21.68
CA PRO A 30 30.73 -37.00 -20.74
C PRO A 30 31.36 -35.64 -20.37
N ASN A 31 32.03 -35.63 -19.22
CA ASN A 31 32.64 -34.48 -18.54
C ASN A 31 34.11 -34.23 -18.94
N ALA A 32 34.59 -33.02 -18.57
CA ALA A 32 36.01 -32.59 -18.46
C ALA A 32 36.74 -32.31 -19.79
N ARG A 33 37.76 -31.43 -19.87
CA ARG A 33 38.74 -31.04 -18.83
C ARG A 33 39.38 -29.64 -19.10
N ALA A 34 39.97 -29.08 -18.03
CA ALA A 34 40.55 -27.74 -17.86
C ALA A 34 41.64 -27.21 -18.83
N ALA A 35 41.70 -25.87 -18.97
CA ALA A 35 42.89 -24.98 -18.89
C ALA A 35 42.36 -23.51 -18.89
N ASN A 36 42.56 -22.64 -17.89
CA ASN A 36 43.76 -21.99 -17.30
C ASN A 36 44.25 -20.72 -18.07
N ASP A 37 44.59 -19.69 -17.28
CA ASP A 37 45.27 -18.42 -17.60
C ASP A 37 44.66 -17.39 -18.59
N SER A 38 44.29 -16.23 -18.03
CA SER A 38 44.89 -14.94 -18.42
C SER A 38 44.67 -13.89 -17.32
N THR A 39 45.75 -13.51 -16.64
CA THR A 39 45.83 -12.41 -15.68
C THR A 39 45.72 -11.03 -16.34
N GLY A 40 45.27 -10.01 -15.60
CA GLY A 40 45.21 -8.61 -16.03
C GLY A 40 44.78 -7.69 -14.88
N PRO A 41 45.36 -6.47 -14.69
CA PRO A 41 45.59 -5.95 -13.34
C PRO A 41 44.58 -4.92 -12.79
N LEU A 42 44.71 -4.70 -11.48
CA LEU A 42 44.17 -3.59 -10.68
C LEU A 42 44.49 -2.21 -11.28
N PRO A 43 43.71 -1.19 -10.87
CA PRO A 43 44.35 -0.03 -10.26
C PRO A 43 43.84 0.26 -8.84
N ASP A 44 44.79 0.29 -7.91
CA ASP A 44 45.06 1.32 -6.91
C ASP A 44 43.91 1.98 -6.14
N ALA A 45 44.02 1.88 -4.81
CA ALA A 45 43.31 2.72 -3.87
C ALA A 45 43.98 4.10 -3.78
N GLU A 46 43.18 5.17 -3.90
CA GLU A 46 43.52 6.47 -3.32
C GLU A 46 42.63 6.76 -2.10
N ALA A 47 43.26 7.29 -1.06
CA ALA A 47 42.63 7.60 0.20
C ALA A 47 41.94 8.97 0.15
N ALA A 48 40.76 9.06 0.76
CA ALA A 48 40.15 10.32 1.15
C ALA A 48 39.89 10.29 2.67
N THR A 49 40.95 10.57 3.42
CA THR A 49 40.87 10.82 4.87
C THR A 49 40.41 12.25 5.08
N GLU A 50 39.13 12.48 5.43
CA GLU A 50 38.74 13.73 6.08
C GLU A 50 37.56 13.54 7.05
N THR A 51 37.94 13.43 8.32
CA THR A 51 37.55 14.35 9.39
C THR A 51 36.07 14.75 9.52
N LEU A 52 35.38 14.20 10.53
CA LEU A 52 34.99 14.97 11.74
C LEU A 52 34.39 14.07 12.83
N SER A 53 35.03 14.09 14.01
CA SER A 53 34.44 13.67 15.28
C SER A 53 33.18 14.52 15.53
N ASN A 54 32.02 13.94 15.87
CA ASN A 54 31.66 13.60 17.24
C ASN A 54 32.03 14.72 18.25
N ASP A 55 31.11 15.65 18.43
CA ASP A 55 30.79 16.20 19.76
C ASP A 55 29.38 15.73 20.12
N ALA A 56 29.23 15.21 21.33
CA ALA A 56 28.01 14.56 21.81
C ALA A 56 27.40 15.38 22.94
N ASP A 57 26.51 16.32 22.59
CA ASP A 57 25.66 16.97 23.58
C ASP A 57 24.41 16.13 23.86
N VAL A 58 24.35 15.63 25.09
CA VAL A 58 23.21 14.90 25.65
C VAL A 58 22.22 15.93 26.21
N GLU A 59 21.14 16.21 25.49
CA GLU A 59 20.04 17.02 26.02
C GLU A 59 18.76 16.19 26.23
N ALA A 60 18.32 16.13 27.48
CA ALA A 60 17.10 15.45 27.91
C ALA A 60 15.84 16.29 27.57
N PRO A 61 14.64 15.68 27.46
CA PRO A 61 13.50 16.34 26.82
C PRO A 61 12.91 17.48 27.66
N ALA A 62 13.03 18.72 27.15
CA ALA A 62 12.41 19.90 27.73
C ALA A 62 10.91 20.01 27.37
N SER A 63 10.08 19.92 28.43
CA SER A 63 8.74 20.49 28.64
C SER A 63 8.04 21.24 27.49
N ALA A 64 6.79 20.85 27.22
CA ALA A 64 5.91 21.49 26.25
C ALA A 64 5.69 23.01 26.49
N PRO A 65 5.70 23.85 25.44
CA PRO A 65 5.41 25.28 25.57
C PRO A 65 3.92 25.54 25.78
N ARG A 66 3.62 26.17 26.91
CA ARG A 66 2.32 26.70 27.33
C ARG A 66 1.78 27.70 26.30
N ALA A 67 0.60 27.43 25.73
CA ALA A 67 -0.05 28.34 24.78
C ALA A 67 -0.28 29.72 25.41
N LYS A 68 0.32 30.76 24.82
CA LYS A 68 -0.03 32.16 25.11
C LYS A 68 -1.20 32.58 24.24
N SER A 69 -2.26 33.06 24.89
CA SER A 69 -3.33 33.82 24.25
C SER A 69 -2.75 35.06 23.57
N VAL A 70 -3.00 35.22 22.28
CA VAL A 70 -2.74 36.47 21.57
C VAL A 70 -4.05 37.26 21.53
N ASP A 71 -4.15 38.26 22.39
CA ASP A 71 -5.17 39.30 22.28
C ASP A 71 -4.92 40.10 21.00
N VAL A 72 -5.83 40.01 20.04
CA VAL A 72 -5.82 40.87 18.84
C VAL A 72 -6.44 42.21 19.23
N ALA A 73 -5.59 43.15 19.63
CA ALA A 73 -6.00 44.50 19.98
C ALA A 73 -6.65 45.23 18.80
N GLN A 74 -7.82 45.81 19.05
CA GLN A 74 -8.47 46.75 18.13
C GLN A 74 -7.51 47.89 17.75
N THR A 75 -7.26 48.06 16.46
CA THR A 75 -6.63 49.27 15.93
C THR A 75 -7.71 50.12 15.26
N THR A 76 -8.37 50.96 16.05
CA THR A 76 -9.35 51.94 15.57
C THR A 76 -8.89 53.36 15.87
N SER A 77 -8.49 54.10 14.83
CA SER A 77 -8.42 55.57 14.82
C SER A 77 -8.30 56.11 13.40
N PRO A 78 -8.67 57.39 13.15
CA PRO A 78 -9.54 57.70 12.02
C PRO A 78 -8.87 58.54 10.91
N SER A 79 -9.60 58.73 9.81
CA SER A 79 -9.38 59.85 8.88
C SER A 79 -10.73 60.49 8.52
N PRO A 80 -10.84 61.83 8.46
CA PRO A 80 -12.12 62.53 8.51
C PRO A 80 -12.79 62.72 7.15
N ALA A 81 -14.11 62.88 7.18
CA ALA A 81 -14.89 63.30 6.03
C ALA A 81 -14.61 64.78 5.66
N GLY A 82 -14.56 65.05 4.35
CA GLY A 82 -14.53 66.40 3.77
C GLY A 82 -15.22 66.39 2.40
N GLU A 83 -16.22 67.25 2.21
CA GLU A 83 -17.12 67.32 1.05
C GLU A 83 -17.68 68.77 0.96
N PRO A 84 -18.31 69.20 -0.15
CA PRO A 84 -17.84 69.44 -1.54
C PRO A 84 -17.43 70.95 -1.65
N PRO A 85 -17.84 71.83 -2.62
CA PRO A 85 -18.22 71.77 -4.05
C PRO A 85 -17.35 72.78 -4.89
N PRO A 86 -17.74 73.33 -6.08
CA PRO A 86 -18.76 72.97 -7.08
C PRO A 86 -18.21 72.77 -8.53
N ALA A 87 -19.13 72.55 -9.47
CA ALA A 87 -18.97 72.24 -10.89
C ALA A 87 -18.27 73.29 -11.79
N ASP A 88 -17.81 72.83 -12.96
CA ASP A 88 -17.92 73.59 -14.23
C ASP A 88 -18.12 72.62 -15.43
N PRO A 89 -18.87 72.96 -16.51
CA PRO A 89 -19.23 72.03 -17.58
C PRO A 89 -18.67 72.37 -18.98
N THR A 90 -17.78 71.52 -19.50
CA THR A 90 -17.31 71.50 -20.91
C THR A 90 -16.58 70.17 -21.15
N GLU A 91 -16.56 69.53 -22.32
CA GLU A 91 -17.12 69.83 -23.64
C GLU A 91 -17.28 68.48 -24.42
N ILE A 92 -18.26 68.35 -25.31
CA ILE A 92 -18.50 67.10 -26.07
C ILE A 92 -17.93 67.24 -27.50
N PRO A 93 -16.89 66.48 -27.89
CA PRO A 93 -16.52 66.32 -29.29
C PRO A 93 -17.33 65.18 -29.95
N PRO A 94 -17.98 65.41 -31.12
CA PRO A 94 -18.74 64.38 -31.82
C PRO A 94 -17.88 63.55 -32.79
N ASN A 95 -18.41 62.39 -33.19
CA ASN A 95 -18.01 61.58 -34.36
C ASN A 95 -16.56 61.05 -34.44
N ARG A 96 -16.40 59.77 -34.06
CA ARG A 96 -15.62 58.81 -34.87
C ARG A 96 -16.42 57.53 -35.09
N PRO A 97 -16.85 57.20 -36.33
CA PRO A 97 -17.35 55.88 -36.67
C PRO A 97 -16.16 54.91 -36.86
N SER A 98 -15.54 54.52 -35.76
CA SER A 98 -14.56 53.43 -35.78
C SER A 98 -15.32 52.11 -35.86
N LEU A 99 -15.22 51.45 -37.02
CA LEU A 99 -15.76 50.12 -37.29
C LEU A 99 -15.46 49.16 -36.13
N LEU A 100 -16.52 48.55 -35.60
CA LEU A 100 -16.45 47.40 -34.70
C LEU A 100 -15.88 46.20 -35.46
N HIS A 101 -14.55 46.15 -35.60
CA HIS A 101 -13.87 44.87 -35.64
C HIS A 101 -13.94 44.32 -34.21
N VAL A 102 -15.05 43.61 -33.92
CA VAL A 102 -15.09 42.69 -32.78
C VAL A 102 -14.15 41.56 -33.12
N GLU A 103 -12.87 41.81 -32.86
CA GLU A 103 -11.86 40.78 -32.83
C GLU A 103 -12.33 39.78 -31.79
N ASN A 104 -12.69 38.57 -32.23
CA ASN A 104 -13.09 37.48 -31.37
C ASN A 104 -11.86 37.01 -30.59
N ALA A 105 -11.45 37.81 -29.59
CA ALA A 105 -10.52 37.38 -28.57
C ALA A 105 -11.05 36.03 -28.04
N PRO A 106 -10.23 34.96 -28.07
CA PRO A 106 -10.66 33.67 -27.56
C PRO A 106 -11.15 33.89 -26.14
N HIS A 107 -12.38 33.49 -25.84
CA HIS A 107 -12.97 33.69 -24.52
C HIS A 107 -12.01 33.17 -23.46
N ASP A 108 -11.40 34.09 -22.71
CA ASP A 108 -10.68 33.77 -21.48
C ASP A 108 -11.66 33.01 -20.60
N ALA A 109 -11.46 31.69 -20.51
CA ALA A 109 -12.32 30.82 -19.75
C ALA A 109 -12.33 31.36 -18.32
N PRO A 110 -13.51 31.72 -17.76
CA PRO A 110 -13.59 32.55 -16.57
C PRO A 110 -12.76 31.92 -15.45
N VAL A 111 -11.70 32.63 -15.07
CA VAL A 111 -10.71 32.17 -14.08
C VAL A 111 -11.45 32.01 -12.76
N LYS A 112 -11.87 30.77 -12.47
CA LYS A 112 -12.65 30.44 -11.28
C LYS A 112 -11.89 30.98 -10.05
N PRO A 113 -12.51 31.85 -9.23
CA PRO A 113 -11.82 32.49 -8.12
C PRO A 113 -11.39 31.43 -7.10
N LEU A 114 -10.07 31.30 -6.91
CA LEU A 114 -9.43 30.43 -5.92
C LEU A 114 -9.66 31.04 -4.52
N LEU A 115 -10.87 30.85 -3.99
CA LEU A 115 -11.38 31.52 -2.79
C LEU A 115 -11.11 30.79 -1.46
N ALA A 116 -10.39 29.67 -1.50
CA ALA A 116 -9.67 29.15 -0.35
C ALA A 116 -8.18 29.51 -0.57
N SER A 117 -7.52 30.08 0.45
CA SER A 117 -6.08 30.35 0.36
C SER A 117 -5.34 29.07 -0.04
N GLU A 118 -4.28 29.18 -0.85
CA GLU A 118 -3.55 28.01 -1.34
C GLU A 118 -3.11 27.08 -0.21
N ALA A 119 -2.78 27.66 0.96
CA ALA A 119 -2.51 26.95 2.21
C ALA A 119 -3.67 26.03 2.67
N LEU A 120 -4.94 26.48 2.60
CA LEU A 120 -6.10 25.64 2.94
C LEU A 120 -6.34 24.54 1.90
N MET A 121 -6.02 24.79 0.63
CA MET A 121 -6.10 23.77 -0.44
C MET A 121 -4.98 22.73 -0.32
N ASP A 122 -3.77 23.13 0.08
CA ASP A 122 -2.65 22.21 0.31
C ASP A 122 -2.82 21.38 1.59
N ASP A 123 -3.50 21.88 2.62
CA ASP A 123 -3.86 21.09 3.81
C ASP A 123 -4.98 20.09 3.50
N LEU A 124 -6.02 20.50 2.76
CA LEU A 124 -7.15 19.63 2.40
C LEU A 124 -6.83 18.59 1.31
N ALA A 125 -5.93 18.89 0.37
CA ALA A 125 -5.63 18.03 -0.77
C ALA A 125 -4.16 18.13 -1.24
N PRO A 126 -3.17 17.79 -0.40
CA PRO A 126 -1.74 18.01 -0.69
C PRO A 126 -1.28 17.39 -2.02
N LEU A 127 -0.29 18.03 -2.67
CA LEU A 127 0.32 17.54 -3.92
C LEU A 127 1.20 16.30 -3.72
N GLU A 128 1.97 16.26 -2.62
CA GLU A 128 2.87 15.17 -2.28
C GLU A 128 2.56 14.59 -0.89
N PRO A 129 1.36 14.01 -0.67
CA PRO A 129 1.01 13.47 0.64
C PRO A 129 2.03 12.41 1.05
N SER A 130 2.47 12.48 2.31
CA SER A 130 3.30 11.47 2.97
C SER A 130 4.70 11.23 2.36
N ARG A 131 5.34 12.25 1.77
CA ARG A 131 6.65 12.10 1.10
C ARG A 131 7.72 11.40 1.95
N ASP A 132 7.87 11.78 3.22
CA ASP A 132 8.92 11.22 4.08
C ASP A 132 8.48 9.93 4.77
N VAL A 133 7.19 9.79 5.09
CA VAL A 133 6.59 8.54 5.56
C VAL A 133 6.77 7.43 4.52
N ALA A 134 6.64 7.73 3.21
CA ALA A 134 6.92 6.77 2.14
C ALA A 134 8.39 6.32 2.11
N ARG A 135 9.36 7.23 2.34
CA ARG A 135 10.79 6.87 2.45
C ARG A 135 11.05 6.01 3.67
N PHE A 136 10.49 6.38 4.82
CA PHE A 136 10.59 5.63 6.07
C PHE A 136 10.05 4.21 5.93
N TRP A 137 8.89 4.04 5.28
CA TRP A 137 8.36 2.71 4.94
C TRP A 137 9.26 1.94 3.98
N CYS A 138 9.79 2.56 2.92
CA CYS A 138 10.77 1.89 2.03
C CYS A 138 12.02 1.45 2.81
N ALA A 139 12.53 2.28 3.74
CA ALA A 139 13.69 1.94 4.55
C ALA A 139 13.40 0.74 5.48
N ILE A 140 12.28 0.77 6.22
CA ILE A 140 11.86 -0.34 7.09
C ILE A 140 11.69 -1.64 6.29
N VAL A 141 10.97 -1.59 5.16
CA VAL A 141 10.70 -2.77 4.34
C VAL A 141 11.99 -3.29 3.68
N GLY A 142 12.87 -2.40 3.22
CA GLY A 142 14.17 -2.77 2.65
C GLY A 142 15.11 -3.44 3.66
N VAL A 143 15.23 -2.86 4.86
CA VAL A 143 15.98 -3.46 5.97
C VAL A 143 15.35 -4.79 6.40
N GLY A 144 14.02 -4.88 6.46
CA GLY A 144 13.28 -6.10 6.75
C GLY A 144 13.59 -7.22 5.74
N PHE A 145 13.54 -6.95 4.44
CA PHE A 145 13.86 -7.93 3.40
C PHE A 145 15.34 -8.32 3.38
N ALA A 146 16.26 -7.38 3.64
CA ALA A 146 17.68 -7.70 3.81
C ALA A 146 17.91 -8.61 5.04
N GLY A 147 17.25 -8.33 6.17
CA GLY A 147 17.28 -9.19 7.35
C GLY A 147 16.72 -10.59 7.08
N LEU A 148 15.59 -10.69 6.35
CA LEU A 148 15.05 -11.97 5.90
C LEU A 148 15.99 -12.73 4.96
N GLY A 149 16.78 -12.01 4.15
CA GLY A 149 17.82 -12.59 3.29
C GLY A 149 19.02 -13.14 4.06
N ALA A 150 19.31 -12.63 5.25
CA ALA A 150 20.37 -13.16 6.10
C ALA A 150 20.00 -14.50 6.75
N LEU A 151 18.71 -14.77 7.01
CA LEU A 151 18.28 -15.96 7.75
C LEU A 151 18.66 -17.30 7.08
N PRO A 152 18.55 -17.48 5.74
CA PRO A 152 19.04 -18.70 5.09
C PRO A 152 20.57 -18.83 5.07
N LEU A 153 21.33 -17.73 5.20
CA LEU A 153 22.79 -17.78 5.33
C LEU A 153 23.23 -18.20 6.74
N LEU A 154 22.38 -17.98 7.74
CA LEU A 154 22.59 -18.39 9.13
C LEU A 154 21.94 -19.76 9.44
N GLU A 155 21.47 -20.49 8.42
CA GLU A 155 20.73 -21.76 8.53
C GLU A 155 19.45 -21.70 9.39
N LEU A 156 18.98 -20.49 9.73
CA LEU A 156 17.77 -20.23 10.52
C LEU A 156 16.47 -20.40 9.71
N ARG A 157 16.58 -20.44 8.37
CA ARG A 157 15.45 -20.60 7.44
C ARG A 157 15.84 -21.46 6.23
N PRO A 158 15.08 -22.52 5.88
CA PRO A 158 15.29 -23.23 4.61
C PRO A 158 15.00 -22.32 3.40
N GLY A 159 15.74 -22.52 2.31
CA GLY A 159 15.61 -21.75 1.07
C GLY A 159 16.90 -21.58 0.25
N GLY A 160 18.06 -21.89 0.85
CA GLY A 160 19.36 -21.85 0.18
C GLY A 160 19.83 -20.45 -0.23
N THR A 161 20.98 -20.40 -0.90
CA THR A 161 21.65 -19.16 -1.31
C THR A 161 20.85 -18.32 -2.30
N LEU A 162 20.06 -18.96 -3.18
CA LEU A 162 19.23 -18.24 -4.16
C LEU A 162 18.10 -17.44 -3.48
N THR A 163 17.43 -18.01 -2.47
CA THR A 163 16.39 -17.30 -1.71
C THR A 163 16.98 -16.15 -0.89
N ALA A 164 18.16 -16.34 -0.31
CA ALA A 164 18.91 -15.28 0.36
C ALA A 164 19.25 -14.14 -0.62
N GLY A 165 19.90 -14.46 -1.75
CA GLY A 165 20.32 -13.48 -2.77
C GLY A 165 19.15 -12.67 -3.33
N LEU A 166 18.01 -13.31 -3.63
CA LEU A 166 16.80 -12.62 -4.08
C LEU A 166 16.23 -11.67 -3.02
N SER A 167 16.24 -12.09 -1.75
CA SER A 167 15.74 -11.27 -0.64
C SER A 167 16.66 -10.06 -0.36
N PHE A 168 17.99 -10.26 -0.44
CA PHE A 168 18.96 -9.16 -0.38
C PHE A 168 18.83 -8.20 -1.56
N PHE A 169 18.65 -8.70 -2.78
CA PHE A 169 18.45 -7.86 -3.96
C PHE A 169 17.20 -6.99 -3.82
N LEU A 170 16.06 -7.58 -3.46
CA LEU A 170 14.81 -6.86 -3.24
C LEU A 170 14.93 -5.86 -2.07
N GLY A 171 15.57 -6.24 -0.97
CA GLY A 171 15.85 -5.35 0.16
C GLY A 171 16.73 -4.16 -0.23
N GLY A 172 17.83 -4.41 -0.94
CA GLY A 172 18.76 -3.40 -1.44
C GLY A 172 18.11 -2.43 -2.42
N VAL A 173 17.34 -2.92 -3.40
CA VAL A 173 16.57 -2.07 -4.33
C VAL A 173 15.55 -1.21 -3.59
N THR A 174 14.88 -1.75 -2.56
CA THR A 174 13.94 -0.98 -1.72
C THR A 174 14.66 0.09 -0.89
N LEU A 175 15.85 -0.21 -0.35
CA LEU A 175 16.69 0.73 0.39
C LEU A 175 17.20 1.86 -0.52
N VAL A 176 17.65 1.53 -1.73
CA VAL A 176 18.03 2.52 -2.75
C VAL A 176 16.82 3.42 -3.10
N ALA A 177 15.62 2.85 -3.24
CA ALA A 177 14.39 3.63 -3.46
C ALA A 177 13.99 4.51 -2.26
N ALA A 178 14.43 4.20 -1.04
CA ALA A 178 14.25 5.03 0.15
C ALA A 178 15.21 6.24 0.17
N LEU A 179 16.48 6.00 -0.17
CA LEU A 179 17.57 6.97 -0.10
C LEU A 179 17.60 7.94 -1.31
N THR A 180 17.24 7.46 -2.50
CA THR A 180 17.33 8.25 -3.73
C THR A 180 16.33 9.41 -3.75
N ARG A 181 16.78 10.58 -4.27
CA ARG A 181 15.96 11.78 -4.46
C ARG A 181 15.13 11.69 -5.75
N VAL A 182 14.25 10.70 -5.82
CA VAL A 182 13.37 10.45 -6.97
C VAL A 182 12.12 11.34 -6.93
N THR A 183 11.51 11.61 -8.09
CA THR A 183 10.20 12.30 -8.16
C THR A 183 9.10 11.45 -7.51
N TYR A 184 8.06 12.10 -6.99
CA TYR A 184 6.93 11.44 -6.31
C TYR A 184 6.31 10.30 -7.13
N ARG A 185 6.04 10.54 -8.42
CA ARG A 185 5.46 9.54 -9.35
C ARG A 185 6.35 8.33 -9.59
N GLN A 186 7.65 8.56 -9.82
CA GLN A 186 8.62 7.48 -10.05
C GLN A 186 8.79 6.61 -8.80
N ARG A 187 8.84 7.21 -7.60
CA ARG A 187 8.88 6.45 -6.34
C ARG A 187 7.59 5.67 -6.10
N ALA A 188 6.42 6.28 -6.34
CA ALA A 188 5.13 5.60 -6.23
C ALA A 188 5.05 4.35 -7.12
N PHE A 189 5.52 4.48 -8.36
CA PHE A 189 5.66 3.37 -9.29
C PHE A 189 6.67 2.32 -8.81
N ALA A 190 7.84 2.72 -8.31
CA ALA A 190 8.84 1.80 -7.77
C ALA A 190 8.30 1.01 -6.56
N MET A 191 7.62 1.66 -5.61
CA MET A 191 6.98 1.00 -4.47
C MET A 191 5.96 -0.06 -4.92
N LEU A 192 5.13 0.28 -5.91
CA LEU A 192 4.16 -0.65 -6.48
C LEU A 192 4.85 -1.84 -7.16
N VAL A 193 5.83 -1.59 -8.03
CA VAL A 193 6.53 -2.66 -8.77
C VAL A 193 7.33 -3.56 -7.83
N ILE A 194 8.08 -3.00 -6.86
CA ILE A 194 8.88 -3.78 -5.91
C ILE A 194 7.97 -4.69 -5.06
N GLY A 195 6.88 -4.15 -4.51
CA GLY A 195 5.95 -4.96 -3.71
C GLY A 195 5.25 -6.05 -4.54
N LEU A 196 4.88 -5.76 -5.79
CA LEU A 196 4.34 -6.76 -6.72
C LEU A 196 5.38 -7.83 -7.10
N LEU A 197 6.66 -7.47 -7.30
CA LEU A 197 7.72 -8.45 -7.57
C LEU A 197 7.95 -9.39 -6.36
N VAL A 198 7.87 -8.88 -5.13
CA VAL A 198 7.92 -9.70 -3.91
C VAL A 198 6.73 -10.66 -3.84
N VAL A 199 5.53 -10.19 -4.19
CA VAL A 199 4.32 -11.04 -4.25
C VAL A 199 4.44 -12.11 -5.34
N ILE A 200 4.89 -11.75 -6.55
CA ILE A 200 5.01 -12.68 -7.70
C ILE A 200 6.06 -13.75 -7.42
N THR A 201 7.22 -13.38 -6.87
CA THR A 201 8.25 -14.35 -6.46
C THR A 201 7.75 -15.27 -5.34
N GLY A 202 6.99 -14.72 -4.38
CA GLY A 202 6.31 -15.48 -3.34
C GLY A 202 5.24 -16.45 -3.86
N LEU A 203 4.48 -16.06 -4.89
CA LEU A 203 3.54 -16.94 -5.60
C LEU A 203 4.25 -18.06 -6.37
N GLY A 204 5.48 -17.85 -6.80
CA GLY A 204 6.37 -18.88 -7.34
C GLY A 204 7.03 -19.78 -6.28
N GLY A 205 6.68 -19.63 -5.00
CA GLY A 205 7.28 -20.40 -3.90
C GLY A 205 8.72 -19.96 -3.54
N THR A 206 9.14 -18.76 -3.95
CA THR A 206 10.52 -18.26 -3.77
C THR A 206 10.56 -16.91 -3.04
N GLY A 207 11.75 -16.51 -2.59
CA GLY A 207 11.96 -15.19 -2.00
C GLY A 207 11.35 -15.01 -0.60
N PRO A 208 11.25 -13.77 -0.10
CA PRO A 208 10.92 -13.51 1.30
C PRO A 208 9.49 -13.95 1.66
N ALA A 209 8.56 -13.87 0.70
CA ALA A 209 7.14 -14.19 0.85
C ALA A 209 6.70 -15.52 0.19
N ALA A 210 7.60 -16.50 0.08
CA ALA A 210 7.35 -17.83 -0.51
C ALA A 210 6.09 -18.59 -0.02
N PHE A 211 5.56 -18.22 1.15
CA PHE A 211 4.42 -18.89 1.81
C PHE A 211 3.05 -18.56 1.18
N ILE A 212 2.96 -17.54 0.30
CA ILE A 212 1.70 -17.14 -0.34
C ILE A 212 1.05 -18.29 -1.14
N ALA A 213 1.86 -19.21 -1.69
CA ALA A 213 1.44 -20.21 -2.66
C ALA A 213 0.97 -21.56 -2.09
N ARG A 214 1.18 -21.85 -0.79
CA ARG A 214 1.07 -23.22 -0.23
C ARG A 214 -0.30 -23.90 -0.42
N ASP A 215 -1.40 -23.22 -0.14
CA ASP A 215 -2.76 -23.77 -0.29
C ASP A 215 -3.22 -23.84 -1.75
N ALA A 216 -3.16 -22.69 -2.44
CA ALA A 216 -3.64 -22.53 -3.81
C ALA A 216 -3.10 -21.21 -4.41
N PRO A 217 -2.41 -21.22 -5.56
CA PRO A 217 -1.84 -20.00 -6.16
C PRO A 217 -2.93 -18.99 -6.57
N GLY A 218 -4.12 -19.46 -6.95
CA GLY A 218 -5.27 -18.60 -7.25
C GLY A 218 -5.79 -17.82 -6.03
N LEU A 219 -5.85 -18.46 -4.86
CA LEU A 219 -6.20 -17.78 -3.60
C LEU A 219 -5.11 -16.78 -3.21
N GLY A 220 -3.84 -17.17 -3.30
CA GLY A 220 -2.70 -16.29 -3.03
C GLY A 220 -2.71 -15.02 -3.89
N LEU A 221 -2.98 -15.16 -5.20
CA LEU A 221 -3.08 -14.03 -6.13
C LEU A 221 -4.28 -13.14 -5.81
N ALA A 222 -5.46 -13.72 -5.60
CA ALA A 222 -6.67 -12.97 -5.24
C ALA A 222 -6.49 -12.21 -3.91
N ARG A 223 -5.85 -12.83 -2.91
CA ARG A 223 -5.48 -12.23 -1.62
C ARG A 223 -4.54 -11.05 -1.81
N ALA A 224 -3.49 -11.18 -2.62
CA ALA A 224 -2.52 -10.11 -2.85
C ALA A 224 -3.12 -8.92 -3.60
N ILE A 225 -4.01 -9.19 -4.57
CA ILE A 225 -4.79 -8.17 -5.27
C ILE A 225 -5.70 -7.41 -4.29
N ALA A 226 -6.45 -8.12 -3.44
CA ALA A 226 -7.30 -7.50 -2.42
C ALA A 226 -6.50 -6.68 -1.39
N ALA A 227 -5.39 -7.24 -0.89
CA ALA A 227 -4.46 -6.59 0.07
C ALA A 227 -3.76 -5.35 -0.51
N THR A 228 -3.66 -5.23 -1.83
CA THR A 228 -3.11 -4.03 -2.50
C THR A 228 -4.20 -3.01 -2.82
N ALA A 229 -5.29 -3.46 -3.44
CA ALA A 229 -6.35 -2.59 -3.96
C ALA A 229 -7.21 -1.96 -2.86
N LEU A 230 -7.63 -2.74 -1.85
CA LEU A 230 -8.52 -2.25 -0.80
C LEU A 230 -7.82 -1.19 0.09
N PRO A 231 -6.62 -1.41 0.66
CA PRO A 231 -5.97 -0.38 1.47
C PRO A 231 -5.57 0.85 0.63
N GLY A 232 -5.13 0.65 -0.63
CA GLY A 232 -4.81 1.76 -1.54
C GLY A 232 -6.02 2.67 -1.82
N ALA A 233 -7.19 2.08 -2.08
CA ALA A 233 -8.43 2.82 -2.31
C ALA A 233 -8.99 3.45 -1.01
N LEU A 234 -8.87 2.78 0.14
CA LEU A 234 -9.27 3.31 1.44
C LEU A 234 -8.41 4.52 1.86
N LEU A 235 -7.09 4.44 1.66
CA LEU A 235 -6.17 5.57 1.87
C LEU A 235 -6.49 6.75 0.92
N PHE A 236 -6.74 6.46 -0.36
CA PHE A 236 -7.14 7.47 -1.33
C PHE A 236 -8.43 8.17 -0.89
N ARG A 237 -9.45 7.42 -0.45
CA ARG A 237 -10.71 7.98 0.04
C ARG A 237 -10.57 8.77 1.33
N ALA A 238 -9.74 8.29 2.27
CA ALA A 238 -9.51 8.98 3.55
C ALA A 238 -8.91 10.38 3.33
N ARG A 239 -8.06 10.55 2.31
CA ARG A 239 -7.46 11.84 1.94
C ARG A 239 -8.36 12.66 1.02
N TYR A 240 -8.83 12.11 -0.09
CA TYR A 240 -9.63 12.82 -1.09
C TYR A 240 -11.14 12.72 -0.84
N ARG A 241 -11.57 12.92 0.40
CA ARG A 241 -12.97 12.70 0.85
C ARG A 241 -14.04 13.52 0.13
N ALA A 242 -13.69 14.69 -0.39
CA ALA A 242 -14.59 15.57 -1.13
C ALA A 242 -14.81 15.11 -2.58
N TYR A 243 -13.90 14.31 -3.13
CA TYR A 243 -13.94 13.87 -4.52
C TYR A 243 -14.96 12.74 -4.69
N SER A 244 -16.03 12.99 -5.45
CA SER A 244 -17.10 12.00 -5.72
C SER A 244 -16.56 10.71 -6.34
N GLY A 245 -15.53 10.81 -7.19
CA GLY A 245 -14.84 9.66 -7.80
C GLY A 245 -14.16 8.71 -6.80
N ALA A 246 -13.84 9.16 -5.58
CA ALA A 246 -13.24 8.30 -4.55
C ALA A 246 -14.17 7.14 -4.13
N ARG A 247 -15.49 7.33 -4.25
CA ARG A 247 -16.48 6.26 -4.01
C ARG A 247 -16.44 5.20 -5.11
N TRP A 248 -16.32 5.63 -6.37
CA TRP A 248 -16.22 4.74 -7.52
C TRP A 248 -14.91 3.95 -7.53
N LEU A 249 -13.79 4.56 -7.12
CA LEU A 249 -12.52 3.86 -6.93
C LEU A 249 -12.60 2.78 -5.84
N LEU A 250 -13.23 3.09 -4.69
CA LEU A 250 -13.47 2.08 -3.66
C LEU A 250 -14.40 0.96 -4.16
N GLY A 251 -15.42 1.32 -4.95
CA GLY A 251 -16.28 0.36 -5.66
C GLY A 251 -15.49 -0.58 -6.57
N GLY A 252 -14.61 -0.03 -7.42
CA GLY A 252 -13.72 -0.80 -8.28
C GLY A 252 -12.79 -1.72 -7.49
N ALA A 253 -12.19 -1.23 -6.40
CA ALA A 253 -11.33 -2.05 -5.53
C ALA A 253 -12.10 -3.21 -4.86
N PHE A 254 -13.36 -2.98 -4.46
CA PHE A 254 -14.22 -4.05 -3.94
C PHE A 254 -14.63 -5.07 -5.01
N LEU A 255 -14.97 -4.62 -6.23
CA LEU A 255 -15.25 -5.52 -7.36
C LEU A 255 -14.03 -6.38 -7.70
N ILE A 256 -12.84 -5.79 -7.70
CA ILE A 256 -11.55 -6.47 -7.90
C ILE A 256 -11.23 -7.46 -6.77
N ALA A 257 -11.73 -7.22 -5.54
CA ALA A 257 -11.58 -8.12 -4.40
C ALA A 257 -12.66 -9.23 -4.33
N LEU A 258 -13.72 -9.19 -5.14
CA LEU A 258 -14.78 -10.21 -5.13
C LEU A 258 -14.28 -11.66 -5.32
N PRO A 259 -13.29 -11.97 -6.20
CA PRO A 259 -12.77 -13.33 -6.33
C PRO A 259 -12.19 -13.86 -5.01
N PHE A 260 -11.51 -13.01 -4.23
CA PHE A 260 -10.97 -13.39 -2.92
C PHE A 260 -12.10 -13.65 -1.91
N ILE A 261 -13.10 -12.76 -1.85
CA ILE A 261 -14.26 -12.90 -0.96
C ILE A 261 -15.05 -14.19 -1.30
N ALA A 262 -15.24 -14.48 -2.59
CA ALA A 262 -15.93 -15.68 -3.04
C ALA A 262 -15.16 -16.96 -2.67
N LEU A 263 -13.83 -16.97 -2.81
CA LEU A 263 -12.99 -18.10 -2.39
C LEU A 263 -13.00 -18.31 -0.87
N LEU A 264 -12.99 -17.24 -0.06
CA LEU A 264 -13.17 -17.35 1.40
C LEU A 264 -14.56 -17.89 1.77
N ALA A 265 -15.63 -17.37 1.16
CA ALA A 265 -16.99 -17.84 1.41
C ALA A 265 -17.16 -19.32 1.02
N MET A 266 -16.58 -19.74 -0.11
CA MET A 266 -16.53 -21.14 -0.53
C MET A 266 -15.75 -22.02 0.46
N ARG A 267 -14.60 -21.54 0.98
CA ARG A 267 -13.83 -22.23 2.02
C ARG A 267 -14.65 -22.43 3.30
N LEU A 268 -15.35 -21.39 3.75
CA LEU A 268 -16.26 -21.45 4.92
C LEU A 268 -17.45 -22.40 4.72
N ALA A 269 -17.97 -22.50 3.50
CA ALA A 269 -19.18 -23.29 3.21
C ALA A 269 -18.90 -24.80 3.07
N PHE A 270 -17.69 -25.19 2.66
CA PHE A 270 -17.38 -26.57 2.25
C PHE A 270 -16.22 -27.24 3.02
N ARG A 271 -15.51 -26.56 3.91
CA ARG A 271 -14.49 -27.18 4.78
C ARG A 271 -14.95 -27.32 6.22
N GLU A 272 -14.38 -28.30 6.92
CA GLU A 272 -14.55 -28.50 8.36
C GLU A 272 -13.95 -27.34 9.17
N PRO A 273 -14.46 -27.07 10.38
CA PRO A 273 -13.99 -25.97 11.22
C PRO A 273 -12.58 -26.24 11.76
N ASP A 274 -11.63 -25.48 11.23
CA ASP A 274 -10.20 -25.53 11.53
C ASP A 274 -9.64 -24.11 11.78
N LEU A 275 -8.40 -23.98 12.26
CA LEU A 275 -7.71 -22.71 12.50
C LEU A 275 -7.74 -21.79 11.27
N SER A 276 -7.66 -22.36 10.06
CA SER A 276 -7.77 -21.59 8.81
C SER A 276 -9.16 -21.02 8.55
N THR A 277 -10.21 -21.61 9.13
CA THR A 277 -11.57 -21.06 9.12
C THR A 277 -11.65 -19.81 9.97
N ALA A 278 -11.00 -19.78 11.15
CA ALA A 278 -10.91 -18.57 11.97
C ALA A 278 -10.18 -17.43 11.25
N GLY A 279 -9.07 -17.72 10.56
CA GLY A 279 -8.39 -16.74 9.70
C GLY A 279 -9.29 -16.21 8.59
N SER A 280 -10.03 -17.10 7.92
CA SER A 280 -10.96 -16.74 6.85
C SER A 280 -12.11 -15.86 7.34
N ILE A 281 -12.63 -16.11 8.56
CA ILE A 281 -13.61 -15.24 9.22
C ILE A 281 -13.01 -13.85 9.50
N VAL A 282 -11.78 -13.77 10.01
CA VAL A 282 -11.09 -12.48 10.26
C VAL A 282 -10.93 -11.68 8.96
N ALA A 283 -10.41 -12.29 7.88
CA ALA A 283 -10.27 -11.61 6.60
C ALA A 283 -11.63 -11.14 6.03
N LEU A 284 -12.68 -11.96 6.13
CA LEU A 284 -14.01 -11.62 5.65
C LEU A 284 -14.62 -10.47 6.47
N VAL A 285 -14.60 -10.55 7.80
CA VAL A 285 -15.09 -9.49 8.70
C VAL A 285 -14.35 -8.18 8.44
N VAL A 286 -13.02 -8.18 8.37
CA VAL A 286 -12.25 -6.95 8.17
C VAL A 286 -12.45 -6.38 6.75
N THR A 287 -12.62 -7.24 5.73
CA THR A 287 -13.00 -6.80 4.37
C THR A 287 -14.39 -6.16 4.36
N LEU A 288 -15.36 -6.71 5.10
CA LEU A 288 -16.68 -6.10 5.28
C LEU A 288 -16.63 -4.81 6.11
N VAL A 289 -15.75 -4.69 7.11
CA VAL A 289 -15.50 -3.41 7.81
C VAL A 289 -14.88 -2.38 6.85
N GLY A 290 -14.15 -2.81 5.81
CA GLY A 290 -13.78 -1.98 4.67
C GLY A 290 -14.98 -1.29 3.99
N LEU A 291 -16.19 -1.87 4.04
CA LEU A 291 -17.41 -1.26 3.51
C LEU A 291 -17.92 -0.10 4.39
N VAL A 292 -17.51 0.02 5.66
CA VAL A 292 -17.73 1.24 6.47
C VAL A 292 -17.06 2.45 5.78
N GLY A 293 -16.00 2.18 5.00
CA GLY A 293 -15.43 3.13 4.06
C GLY A 293 -16.49 3.78 3.16
N PHE A 294 -17.54 3.07 2.73
CA PHE A 294 -18.62 3.63 1.89
C PHE A 294 -19.49 4.69 2.56
N MET A 295 -19.51 4.79 3.88
CA MET A 295 -20.35 5.72 4.61
C MET A 295 -20.01 7.20 4.34
N GLY A 296 -20.83 8.10 4.89
CA GLY A 296 -20.87 9.53 4.55
C GLY A 296 -19.57 10.31 4.79
N LYS A 297 -19.57 11.59 4.42
CA LYS A 297 -18.40 12.48 4.57
C LYS A 297 -17.86 12.52 6.01
N GLU A 298 -18.73 12.29 7.00
CA GLU A 298 -18.42 12.22 8.43
C GLU A 298 -17.41 11.12 8.83
N THR A 299 -17.43 9.95 8.19
CA THR A 299 -16.63 8.78 8.65
C THR A 299 -15.18 8.76 8.12
N THR A 300 -14.71 9.88 7.58
CA THR A 300 -13.59 9.91 6.63
C THR A 300 -12.20 9.73 7.25
N GLY A 301 -12.02 10.04 8.54
CA GLY A 301 -10.76 9.77 9.26
C GLY A 301 -10.47 8.28 9.47
N ALA A 302 -11.53 7.45 9.54
CA ALA A 302 -11.38 6.01 9.85
C ALA A 302 -10.70 5.22 8.72
N GLY A 303 -10.76 5.68 7.47
CA GLY A 303 -10.29 4.93 6.30
C GLY A 303 -8.83 4.50 6.35
N THR A 304 -7.95 5.30 6.99
CA THR A 304 -6.53 4.94 7.20
C THR A 304 -6.39 3.74 8.14
N TYR A 305 -7.11 3.75 9.26
CA TYR A 305 -7.09 2.68 10.26
C TYR A 305 -7.76 1.41 9.73
N VAL A 306 -8.86 1.55 9.00
CA VAL A 306 -9.53 0.43 8.33
C VAL A 306 -8.65 -0.17 7.23
N GLY A 307 -7.93 0.64 6.46
CA GLY A 307 -6.96 0.17 5.45
C GLY A 307 -5.81 -0.61 6.07
N LEU A 308 -5.25 -0.13 7.19
CA LEU A 308 -4.25 -0.87 7.97
C LEU A 308 -4.83 -2.16 8.57
N GLY A 309 -6.06 -2.10 9.07
CA GLY A 309 -6.80 -3.25 9.57
C GLY A 309 -6.95 -4.33 8.49
N VAL A 310 -7.40 -3.98 7.28
CA VAL A 310 -7.51 -4.88 6.12
C VAL A 310 -6.16 -5.53 5.81
N LEU A 311 -5.08 -4.74 5.77
CA LEU A 311 -3.74 -5.25 5.49
C LEU A 311 -3.29 -6.27 6.55
N ILE A 312 -3.47 -5.95 7.84
CA ILE A 312 -3.11 -6.86 8.95
C ILE A 312 -4.00 -8.10 8.94
N GLY A 313 -5.32 -7.96 8.79
CA GLY A 313 -6.28 -9.07 8.83
C GLY A 313 -6.08 -10.07 7.68
N LEU A 314 -5.70 -9.61 6.49
CA LEU A 314 -5.32 -10.48 5.37
C LEU A 314 -3.98 -11.19 5.62
N GLY A 315 -3.04 -10.54 6.33
CA GLY A 315 -1.82 -11.18 6.82
C GLY A 315 -2.08 -12.22 7.91
N THR A 316 -3.03 -11.95 8.82
CA THR A 316 -3.47 -12.88 9.86
C THR A 316 -4.19 -14.09 9.27
N GLU A 317 -5.00 -13.91 8.22
CA GLU A 317 -5.61 -15.04 7.51
C GLU A 317 -4.57 -15.93 6.83
N LEU A 318 -3.60 -15.34 6.13
CA LEU A 318 -2.46 -16.09 5.57
C LEU A 318 -1.71 -16.86 6.67
N LEU A 319 -1.40 -16.21 7.79
CA LEU A 319 -0.71 -16.82 8.93
C LEU A 319 -1.49 -18.02 9.49
N LEU A 320 -2.79 -17.85 9.75
CA LEU A 320 -3.63 -18.90 10.34
C LEU A 320 -3.93 -20.04 9.33
N SER A 321 -3.94 -19.75 8.03
CA SER A 321 -4.01 -20.78 6.98
C SER A 321 -2.76 -21.65 6.98
N ASP A 322 -1.58 -21.05 7.06
CA ASP A 322 -0.30 -21.76 7.03
C ASP A 322 -0.01 -22.53 8.34
N LEU A 323 -0.38 -21.95 9.50
CA LEU A 323 -0.32 -22.63 10.80
C LEU A 323 -1.30 -23.82 10.93
N SER A 324 -2.34 -23.90 10.09
CA SER A 324 -3.26 -25.06 10.08
C SER A 324 -2.71 -26.29 9.34
N HIS A 325 -1.58 -26.15 8.64
CA HIS A 325 -1.00 -27.28 7.92
C HIS A 325 -0.33 -28.28 8.89
N PRO A 326 -0.55 -29.59 8.74
CA PRO A 326 0.18 -30.61 9.48
C PRO A 326 1.70 -30.43 9.33
N GLY A 327 2.44 -30.51 10.42
CA GLY A 327 3.90 -30.30 10.44
C GLY A 327 4.36 -28.85 10.65
N THR A 328 3.49 -27.84 10.51
CA THR A 328 3.90 -26.44 10.74
C THR A 328 4.21 -26.14 12.21
N LEU A 329 3.56 -26.83 13.15
CA LEU A 329 3.74 -26.65 14.59
C LEU A 329 4.85 -27.55 15.19
N ASP A 330 5.30 -28.56 14.46
CA ASP A 330 6.24 -29.59 14.94
C ASP A 330 7.66 -29.04 15.16
N ALA A 331 8.00 -27.93 14.51
CA ALA A 331 9.31 -27.29 14.61
C ALA A 331 9.20 -25.77 14.78
N TRP A 332 9.96 -25.21 15.72
CA TRP A 332 10.05 -23.76 15.94
C TRP A 332 10.48 -22.99 14.68
N GLN A 333 11.34 -23.57 13.84
CA GLN A 333 11.73 -23.00 12.55
C GLN A 333 10.53 -22.88 11.58
N SER A 334 9.62 -23.87 11.55
CA SER A 334 8.40 -23.81 10.73
C SER A 334 7.49 -22.66 11.19
N ILE A 335 7.28 -22.50 12.51
CA ILE A 335 6.51 -21.38 13.07
C ILE A 335 7.16 -20.04 12.73
N LEU A 336 8.47 -19.89 12.98
CA LEU A 336 9.21 -18.66 12.70
C LEU A 336 9.13 -18.27 11.23
N THR A 337 9.31 -19.22 10.32
CA THR A 337 9.25 -18.95 8.88
C THR A 337 7.85 -18.60 8.39
N THR A 338 6.81 -19.22 8.95
CA THR A 338 5.39 -18.91 8.73
C THR A 338 5.06 -17.46 9.16
N VAL A 339 5.52 -17.05 10.35
CA VAL A 339 5.36 -15.67 10.86
C VAL A 339 6.10 -14.67 9.96
N LEU A 340 7.37 -14.93 9.65
CA LEU A 340 8.19 -14.04 8.82
C LEU A 340 7.66 -13.93 7.37
N GLY A 341 7.14 -15.02 6.80
CA GLY A 341 6.47 -15.03 5.50
C GLY A 341 5.22 -14.16 5.48
N SER A 342 4.40 -14.25 6.54
CA SER A 342 3.19 -13.44 6.70
C SER A 342 3.53 -11.95 6.88
N VAL A 343 4.56 -11.63 7.66
CA VAL A 343 5.08 -10.26 7.80
C VAL A 343 5.64 -9.73 6.46
N ALA A 344 6.37 -10.56 5.71
CA ALA A 344 6.87 -10.19 4.39
C ALA A 344 5.74 -9.92 3.38
N PHE A 345 4.66 -10.70 3.41
CA PHE A 345 3.47 -10.49 2.60
C PHE A 345 2.77 -9.16 2.95
N VAL A 346 2.56 -8.87 4.25
CA VAL A 346 2.00 -7.62 4.75
C VAL A 346 2.87 -6.41 4.34
N ALA A 347 4.19 -6.53 4.47
CA ALA A 347 5.14 -5.49 4.06
C ALA A 347 5.08 -5.23 2.54
N ALA A 348 5.08 -6.28 1.71
CA ALA A 348 5.04 -6.18 0.25
C ALA A 348 3.72 -5.60 -0.29
N THR A 349 2.59 -6.09 0.22
CA THR A 349 1.26 -5.60 -0.18
C THR A 349 0.97 -4.21 0.39
N GLY A 350 1.48 -3.89 1.58
CA GLY A 350 1.45 -2.53 2.14
C GLY A 350 2.27 -1.53 1.33
N LEU A 351 3.48 -1.91 0.90
CA LEU A 351 4.32 -1.11 -0.01
C LEU A 351 3.60 -0.89 -1.35
N SER A 352 2.96 -1.94 -1.89
CA SER A 352 2.17 -1.87 -3.12
C SER A 352 0.95 -0.97 -2.98
N ALA A 353 0.21 -1.08 -1.87
CA ALA A 353 -0.95 -0.25 -1.57
C ALA A 353 -0.58 1.24 -1.43
N LEU A 354 0.55 1.55 -0.78
CA LEU A 354 1.10 2.91 -0.70
C LEU A 354 1.54 3.43 -2.08
N GLY A 355 2.16 2.60 -2.91
CA GLY A 355 2.52 2.94 -4.29
C GLY A 355 1.28 3.23 -5.14
N LEU A 356 0.26 2.38 -5.06
CA LEU A 356 -1.03 2.56 -5.73
C LEU A 356 -1.74 3.83 -5.28
N PHE A 357 -1.81 4.08 -3.97
CA PHE A 357 -2.36 5.32 -3.40
C PHE A 357 -1.65 6.56 -3.95
N GLN A 358 -0.31 6.59 -3.93
CA GLN A 358 0.47 7.72 -4.45
C GLN A 358 0.29 7.89 -5.97
N LEU A 359 0.17 6.81 -6.75
CA LEU A 359 -0.12 6.90 -8.19
C LEU A 359 -1.51 7.49 -8.45
N LEU A 360 -2.55 7.01 -7.77
CA LEU A 360 -3.91 7.54 -7.84
C LEU A 360 -3.95 9.02 -7.44
N ALA A 361 -3.32 9.38 -6.32
CA ALA A 361 -3.15 10.76 -5.87
C ALA A 361 -2.51 11.62 -6.96
N SER A 362 -1.39 11.19 -7.54
CA SER A 362 -0.66 11.93 -8.57
C SER A 362 -1.41 12.11 -9.90
N ARG A 363 -2.44 11.30 -10.15
CA ARG A 363 -3.27 11.35 -11.37
C ARG A 363 -4.57 12.12 -11.17
N LEU A 364 -5.18 12.02 -9.99
CA LEU A 364 -6.51 12.54 -9.70
C LEU A 364 -6.50 13.77 -8.79
N SER A 365 -5.37 14.18 -8.21
CA SER A 365 -5.27 15.39 -7.38
C SER A 365 -5.71 16.66 -8.14
N GLY A 366 -5.42 16.75 -9.44
CA GLY A 366 -5.85 17.86 -10.28
C GLY A 366 -7.38 18.00 -10.36
N ASP A 367 -8.10 16.89 -10.55
CA ASP A 367 -9.56 16.88 -10.57
C ASP A 367 -10.17 16.95 -9.17
N ALA A 368 -9.54 16.35 -8.15
CA ALA A 368 -9.97 16.45 -6.77
C ALA A 368 -9.83 17.88 -6.20
N ARG A 369 -8.89 18.68 -6.72
CA ARG A 369 -8.73 20.12 -6.42
C ARG A 369 -9.76 21.01 -7.13
N ARG A 370 -10.40 20.53 -8.20
CA ARG A 370 -11.55 21.19 -8.85
C ARG A 370 -12.82 20.98 -8.01
N ILE A 371 -12.78 21.43 -6.75
CA ILE A 371 -13.96 21.51 -5.90
C ILE A 371 -14.89 22.53 -6.53
N ASP A 372 -16.01 22.07 -7.09
CA ASP A 372 -16.96 22.95 -7.73
C ASP A 372 -17.78 23.66 -6.65
N LEU A 373 -17.33 24.84 -6.24
CA LEU A 373 -18.01 25.72 -5.27
C LEU A 373 -19.44 26.12 -5.71
N HIS A 374 -19.78 25.88 -6.98
CA HIS A 374 -21.11 26.09 -7.55
C HIS A 374 -21.88 24.79 -7.80
N ALA A 375 -21.35 23.62 -7.43
CA ALA A 375 -22.17 22.43 -7.27
C ALA A 375 -23.10 22.65 -6.09
N ALA A 376 -24.26 23.27 -6.39
CA ALA A 376 -25.26 23.66 -5.41
C ALA A 376 -25.49 22.50 -4.45
N GLU A 377 -25.23 22.72 -3.16
CA GLU A 377 -25.69 21.79 -2.15
C GLU A 377 -27.20 21.65 -2.37
N PRO A 378 -27.72 20.44 -2.64
CA PRO A 378 -29.13 20.27 -2.94
C PRO A 378 -29.90 20.77 -1.73
N GLU A 379 -30.54 21.95 -1.88
CA GLU A 379 -31.09 22.74 -0.77
C GLU A 379 -31.89 21.77 0.11
N PRO A 380 -31.46 21.53 1.37
CA PRO A 380 -31.85 20.35 2.13
C PRO A 380 -33.35 20.34 2.21
N SER A 381 -33.98 19.41 1.47
CA SER A 381 -35.32 19.62 0.92
C SER A 381 -36.20 20.09 2.06
N ARG A 382 -36.60 21.36 2.04
CA ARG A 382 -37.28 21.99 3.18
C ARG A 382 -38.55 21.19 3.38
N ALA A 383 -38.50 20.26 4.33
CA ALA A 383 -39.57 19.31 4.56
C ALA A 383 -40.81 20.17 4.73
N ARG A 384 -41.76 20.05 3.80
CA ARG A 384 -42.97 20.87 3.80
C ARG A 384 -43.60 20.63 5.16
N LYS A 385 -43.40 21.58 6.07
CA LYS A 385 -43.93 21.51 7.42
C LYS A 385 -45.43 21.64 7.23
N ASN A 386 -46.11 20.49 7.18
CA ASN A 386 -47.47 20.41 6.69
C ASN A 386 -48.31 21.38 7.51
N LYS A 387 -48.95 22.34 6.83
CA LYS A 387 -49.80 23.37 7.45
C LYS A 387 -51.15 22.80 7.90
N SER A 388 -51.20 21.53 8.30
CA SER A 388 -52.42 20.79 8.68
C SER A 388 -52.73 20.85 10.18
N GLU A 389 -52.04 21.71 10.94
CA GLU A 389 -52.17 21.81 12.41
C GLU A 389 -52.93 23.09 12.86
N TRP A 390 -53.71 23.69 11.95
CA TRP A 390 -54.58 24.84 12.24
C TRP A 390 -56.04 24.54 11.84
N SER A 391 -56.64 23.53 12.49
CA SER A 391 -58.09 23.28 12.41
C SER A 391 -58.63 22.43 13.58
N VAL A 392 -58.62 22.99 14.80
CA VAL A 392 -59.58 22.70 15.87
C VAL A 392 -59.89 24.02 16.57
#